data_AF-A5UWF5-F1
#
_entry.id   AF-A5UWF5-F1
#
_cell.length_a   1.000
_cell.length_b   1.000
_cell.length_c   1.000
_cell.angle_alpha   90.00
_cell.angle_beta   90.00
_cell.angle_gamma   90.00
#
_symmetry.space_group_name_H-M   'P 1'
#
loop_
_entity.id
_entity.type
_entity.pdbx_description
1 polymer ?
#
loop_
_entity_poly.entity_id
_entity_poly.type
_entity_poly.pdbx_seq_one_letter_code
_entity_poly.pdbx_strand_id
1 'polypeptide(L)'
;MQRTAHHLLLLLAVLFILSACTSGGGAGAPTQPPAGNATTPTQPPAGNATTPTQLPSAASPAPTQAPVAAGPINPRTSEPCAVLNAEAMAGIVGSSLITTVPLKSGFILTCSYEFGDQKRIDFEMDLLNPGKEAYDRVIASQATSGATVEPVNLGDVAAVKERSGDVSLYMVVNGWYAVLYGYGIERQTVIDIGRLLTDRVIAFTPTSLGDLVPTPVPQPGTLIGMEVVIETPKEMAGVTTLESLKIVSIAGFAMCSSTPLADPFIVTFIAPPGQDPPTPVGSFSLVVNGGVTVNQPTPARIDVGLGRSDAAEMRGGEGTVIVAADGKSGTFEAGQIKGRWTCTVSE
;
A
#
# COMPACT_ATOMS: atom_id res chain seq x y z
N MET A 1 -26.03 11.70 6.24
CA MET A 1 -26.10 10.58 7.21
C MET A 1 -25.42 9.28 6.72
N GLN A 2 -24.96 9.20 5.46
CA GLN A 2 -24.17 8.06 4.96
C GLN A 2 -22.64 8.19 5.20
N ARG A 3 -22.13 9.42 5.36
CA ARG A 3 -20.71 9.68 5.67
C ARG A 3 -20.30 9.33 7.11
N THR A 4 -21.25 9.34 8.04
CA THR A 4 -21.00 9.03 9.46
C THR A 4 -20.72 7.54 9.72
N ALA A 5 -21.13 6.65 8.81
CA ALA A 5 -20.87 5.21 8.95
C ALA A 5 -19.46 4.80 8.45
N HIS A 6 -18.90 5.52 7.47
CA HIS A 6 -17.54 5.24 6.95
C HIS A 6 -16.44 5.69 7.92
N HIS A 7 -16.63 6.83 8.59
CA HIS A 7 -15.68 7.33 9.57
C HIS A 7 -15.67 6.52 10.87
N LEU A 8 -16.81 5.90 11.24
CA LEU A 8 -16.88 4.99 12.39
C LEU A 8 -16.13 3.67 12.13
N LEU A 9 -16.11 3.18 10.88
CA LEU A 9 -15.43 1.95 10.48
C LEU A 9 -13.89 2.10 10.43
N LEU A 10 -13.41 3.27 9.97
CA LEU A 10 -11.98 3.63 9.97
C LEU A 10 -11.44 3.85 11.40
N LEU A 11 -12.23 4.46 12.27
CA LEU A 11 -11.90 4.58 13.71
C LEU A 11 -11.80 3.21 14.40
N LEU A 12 -12.65 2.24 14.03
CA LEU A 12 -12.61 0.87 14.56
C LEU A 12 -11.39 0.07 14.06
N ALA A 13 -10.96 0.27 12.80
CA ALA A 13 -9.77 -0.39 12.25
C ALA A 13 -8.47 0.07 12.93
N VAL A 14 -8.39 1.35 13.33
CA VAL A 14 -7.23 1.90 14.06
C VAL A 14 -7.27 1.52 15.55
N LEU A 15 -8.45 1.39 16.16
CA LEU A 15 -8.58 1.01 17.58
C LEU A 15 -8.20 -0.45 17.88
N PHE A 16 -8.44 -1.39 16.93
CA PHE A 16 -8.19 -2.82 17.17
C PHE A 16 -6.71 -3.25 17.11
N ILE A 17 -5.82 -2.38 16.62
CA ILE A 17 -4.38 -2.66 16.56
C ILE A 17 -3.73 -2.54 17.97
N LEU A 18 -4.41 -1.92 18.94
CA LEU A 18 -3.86 -1.63 20.28
C LEU A 18 -4.47 -2.46 21.43
N SER A 19 -5.37 -3.40 21.19
CA SER A 19 -6.08 -4.13 22.27
C SER A 19 -5.99 -5.66 22.17
N ALA A 20 -4.79 -6.20 21.96
CA ALA A 20 -4.55 -7.64 22.07
C ALA A 20 -3.37 -7.95 23.00
N CYS A 21 -3.54 -7.63 24.29
CA CYS A 21 -2.86 -8.28 25.40
C CYS A 21 -3.72 -8.18 26.66
N THR A 22 -4.62 -9.16 26.88
CA THR A 22 -5.00 -9.67 28.20
C THR A 22 -5.92 -10.90 28.04
N SER A 23 -5.81 -11.78 29.01
CA SER A 23 -5.97 -13.23 29.01
C SER A 23 -7.34 -13.76 29.48
N GLY A 24 -7.64 -15.01 29.11
CA GLY A 24 -8.61 -15.91 29.76
C GLY A 24 -9.93 -16.03 29.00
N GLY A 25 -10.42 -17.20 28.57
CA GLY A 25 -10.30 -18.56 29.09
C GLY A 25 -11.72 -19.06 29.38
N GLY A 26 -12.19 -20.12 28.72
CA GLY A 26 -13.49 -20.70 29.05
C GLY A 26 -14.10 -21.57 27.95
N ALA A 27 -14.07 -22.87 28.19
CA ALA A 27 -14.46 -23.99 27.33
C ALA A 27 -15.97 -24.09 27.00
N GLY A 28 -16.28 -24.83 25.93
CA GLY A 28 -17.62 -25.41 25.72
C GLY A 28 -17.88 -25.89 24.28
N ALA A 29 -17.52 -27.14 23.97
CA ALA A 29 -18.07 -27.90 22.85
C ALA A 29 -19.14 -28.89 23.39
N PRO A 30 -19.78 -29.76 22.58
CA PRO A 30 -20.60 -29.57 21.38
C PRO A 30 -21.94 -30.35 21.45
N THR A 31 -22.93 -30.14 20.55
CA THR A 31 -23.82 -31.23 20.06
C THR A 31 -24.73 -30.85 18.88
N GLN A 32 -24.47 -31.48 17.72
CA GLN A 32 -25.37 -32.24 16.82
C GLN A 32 -26.84 -31.79 16.55
N PRO A 33 -27.29 -31.75 15.27
CA PRO A 33 -28.69 -31.94 14.90
C PRO A 33 -28.95 -33.35 14.31
N PRO A 34 -30.11 -33.99 14.58
CA PRO A 34 -30.51 -35.22 13.89
C PRO A 34 -31.51 -34.97 12.74
N ALA A 35 -31.22 -35.65 11.64
CA ALA A 35 -32.06 -36.48 10.76
C ALA A 35 -33.56 -36.19 10.57
N GLY A 36 -34.00 -36.31 9.30
CA GLY A 36 -35.39 -36.53 8.93
C GLY A 36 -35.59 -36.80 7.44
N ASN A 37 -35.43 -38.06 7.02
CA ASN A 37 -35.84 -38.59 5.71
C ASN A 37 -37.37 -38.50 5.53
N ALA A 38 -37.85 -38.33 4.29
CA ALA A 38 -38.78 -39.29 3.64
C ALA A 38 -39.32 -38.82 2.27
N THR A 39 -39.11 -39.70 1.27
CA THR A 39 -40.05 -40.13 0.21
C THR A 39 -40.46 -39.21 -0.95
N THR A 40 -39.88 -39.52 -2.13
CA THR A 40 -40.41 -39.53 -3.52
C THR A 40 -41.71 -40.35 -3.67
N PRO A 41 -42.39 -40.48 -4.86
CA PRO A 41 -42.23 -39.84 -6.19
C PRO A 41 -43.58 -39.39 -6.84
N THR A 42 -43.57 -38.82 -8.06
CA THR A 42 -44.40 -39.18 -9.27
C THR A 42 -44.40 -38.03 -10.31
N GLN A 43 -44.21 -38.38 -11.59
CA GLN A 43 -44.15 -37.50 -12.79
C GLN A 43 -45.46 -37.61 -13.63
N PRO A 44 -45.61 -36.94 -14.81
CA PRO A 44 -46.50 -35.82 -15.13
C PRO A 44 -47.75 -36.21 -15.98
N PRO A 45 -48.56 -35.28 -16.52
CA PRO A 45 -48.35 -34.83 -17.92
C PRO A 45 -48.76 -33.37 -18.26
N ALA A 46 -48.53 -33.03 -19.53
CA ALA A 46 -48.48 -31.72 -20.21
C ALA A 46 -49.79 -30.93 -20.39
N GLY A 47 -49.65 -29.63 -20.67
CA GLY A 47 -50.69 -28.74 -21.20
C GLY A 47 -50.09 -27.47 -21.84
N ASN A 48 -50.42 -27.25 -23.12
CA ASN A 48 -49.85 -26.25 -24.05
C ASN A 48 -50.46 -24.82 -23.94
N ALA A 49 -49.67 -23.85 -24.42
CA ALA A 49 -50.02 -22.56 -25.05
C ALA A 49 -50.60 -21.46 -24.12
N THR A 50 -50.09 -20.23 -24.08
CA THR A 50 -49.87 -19.29 -25.20
C THR A 50 -48.93 -18.14 -24.77
N THR A 51 -48.04 -17.74 -25.67
CA THR A 51 -47.19 -16.54 -25.60
C THR A 51 -48.00 -15.26 -25.82
N PRO A 52 -47.57 -14.14 -25.21
CA PRO A 52 -47.39 -12.93 -26.01
C PRO A 52 -45.96 -12.39 -25.89
N THR A 53 -45.42 -12.09 -27.06
CA THR A 53 -44.16 -11.43 -27.38
C THR A 53 -43.83 -10.25 -26.46
N GLN A 54 -42.77 -10.38 -25.67
CA GLN A 54 -42.06 -9.24 -25.09
C GLN A 54 -40.66 -9.19 -25.71
N LEU A 55 -40.38 -8.10 -26.41
CA LEU A 55 -39.08 -7.80 -27.01
C LEU A 55 -37.95 -8.00 -25.98
N PRO A 56 -36.81 -8.59 -26.36
CA PRO A 56 -35.61 -8.47 -25.55
C PRO A 56 -35.23 -6.99 -25.54
N SER A 57 -35.21 -6.38 -24.36
CA SER A 57 -34.52 -5.12 -24.15
C SER A 57 -33.06 -5.36 -24.52
N ALA A 58 -32.62 -4.77 -25.62
CA ALA A 58 -31.22 -4.81 -26.03
C ALA A 58 -30.37 -4.33 -24.86
N ALA A 59 -29.52 -5.21 -24.34
CA ALA A 59 -28.43 -4.80 -23.49
C ALA A 59 -27.63 -3.74 -24.26
N SER A 60 -27.45 -2.56 -23.68
CA SER A 60 -26.48 -1.59 -24.17
C SER A 60 -25.15 -2.32 -24.43
N PRO A 61 -24.48 -2.11 -25.57
CA PRO A 61 -23.13 -2.61 -25.73
C PRO A 61 -22.28 -2.02 -24.60
N ALA A 62 -21.56 -2.89 -23.89
CA ALA A 62 -20.43 -2.44 -23.10
C ALA A 62 -19.51 -1.58 -23.99
N PRO A 63 -18.85 -0.55 -23.43
CA PRO A 63 -17.88 0.22 -24.19
C PRO A 63 -16.88 -0.72 -24.84
N THR A 64 -16.69 -0.54 -26.15
CA THR A 64 -15.78 -1.30 -27.00
C THR A 64 -14.38 -1.30 -26.40
N GLN A 65 -13.84 -2.51 -26.22
CA GLN A 65 -12.47 -2.80 -25.79
C GLN A 65 -11.46 -1.76 -26.29
N ALA A 66 -10.66 -1.21 -25.38
CA ALA A 66 -9.33 -0.79 -25.77
C ALA A 66 -8.53 -2.09 -26.00
N PRO A 67 -7.82 -2.27 -27.12
CA PRO A 67 -7.11 -3.52 -27.38
C PRO A 67 -6.19 -3.87 -26.21
N VAL A 68 -6.16 -5.15 -25.83
CA VAL A 68 -5.01 -5.74 -25.15
C VAL A 68 -3.78 -5.28 -25.93
N ALA A 69 -2.96 -4.41 -25.35
CA ALA A 69 -1.67 -4.07 -25.94
C ALA A 69 -0.87 -5.39 -26.00
N ALA A 70 -0.84 -5.96 -27.21
CA ALA A 70 -0.35 -7.30 -27.54
C ALA A 70 1.16 -7.29 -27.80
N GLY A 71 1.92 -6.71 -26.89
CA GLY A 71 3.36 -6.62 -27.01
C GLY A 71 4.02 -6.40 -25.66
N PRO A 72 5.31 -6.74 -25.55
CA PRO A 72 6.03 -6.57 -24.31
C PRO A 72 6.16 -5.08 -23.96
N ILE A 73 5.92 -4.77 -22.70
CA ILE A 73 5.83 -3.46 -22.08
C ILE A 73 7.19 -3.16 -21.45
N ASN A 74 7.70 -1.93 -21.64
CA ASN A 74 8.82 -1.41 -20.89
C ASN A 74 8.30 -0.57 -19.71
N PRO A 75 8.38 -1.07 -18.46
CA PRO A 75 7.86 -0.35 -17.30
C PRO A 75 8.37 1.09 -17.15
N ARG A 76 9.60 1.39 -17.61
CA ARG A 76 10.18 2.74 -17.52
C ARG A 76 9.51 3.77 -18.41
N THR A 77 8.98 3.35 -19.55
CA THR A 77 8.38 4.24 -20.56
C THR A 77 6.86 4.14 -20.60
N SER A 78 6.26 3.24 -19.83
CA SER A 78 4.82 3.00 -19.83
C SER A 78 4.10 3.88 -18.83
N GLU A 79 2.85 4.20 -19.15
CA GLU A 79 1.93 4.80 -18.19
C GLU A 79 1.74 3.87 -16.98
N PRO A 80 1.72 4.36 -15.72
CA PRO A 80 1.76 3.52 -14.54
C PRO A 80 0.67 2.44 -14.50
N CYS A 81 -0.57 2.80 -14.86
CA CYS A 81 -1.69 1.87 -14.86
C CYS A 81 -1.81 1.01 -16.13
N ALA A 82 -0.92 1.18 -17.12
CA ALA A 82 -0.94 0.38 -18.34
C ALA A 82 -0.25 -0.99 -18.18
N VAL A 83 0.66 -1.12 -17.19
CA VAL A 83 1.49 -2.31 -16.99
C VAL A 83 0.66 -3.57 -16.75
N LEU A 84 -0.35 -3.51 -15.86
CA LEU A 84 -1.24 -4.65 -15.58
C LEU A 84 -2.46 -4.73 -16.50
N ASN A 85 -2.82 -3.63 -17.18
CA ASN A 85 -4.06 -3.48 -17.96
C ASN A 85 -5.34 -3.64 -17.11
N ALA A 86 -6.13 -2.57 -17.08
CA ALA A 86 -7.38 -2.46 -16.33
C ALA A 86 -8.43 -3.55 -16.64
N GLU A 87 -8.55 -3.95 -17.90
CA GLU A 87 -9.56 -4.94 -18.33
C GLU A 87 -9.17 -6.35 -17.88
N ALA A 88 -7.89 -6.72 -18.02
CA ALA A 88 -7.36 -7.99 -17.53
C ALA A 88 -7.51 -8.11 -16.01
N MET A 89 -7.22 -7.01 -15.30
CA MET A 89 -7.43 -6.90 -13.86
C MET A 89 -8.89 -7.13 -13.45
N ALA A 90 -9.83 -6.42 -14.09
CA ALA A 90 -11.26 -6.58 -13.82
C ALA A 90 -11.74 -8.01 -14.10
N GLY A 91 -11.24 -8.64 -15.16
CA GLY A 91 -11.54 -10.03 -15.52
C GLY A 91 -11.09 -11.03 -14.46
N ILE A 92 -9.87 -10.87 -13.92
CA ILE A 92 -9.33 -11.75 -12.86
C ILE A 92 -10.04 -11.53 -11.52
N VAL A 93 -10.28 -10.27 -11.15
CA VAL A 93 -10.97 -9.93 -9.89
C VAL A 93 -12.45 -10.34 -9.93
N GLY A 94 -13.02 -10.51 -11.13
CA GLY A 94 -14.43 -10.81 -11.32
C GLY A 94 -15.34 -9.65 -10.91
N SER A 95 -14.81 -8.42 -10.89
CA SER A 95 -15.53 -7.20 -10.51
C SER A 95 -15.21 -6.09 -11.48
N SER A 96 -16.17 -5.20 -11.70
CA SER A 96 -15.96 -4.03 -12.54
C SER A 96 -14.99 -3.07 -11.86
N LEU A 97 -13.98 -2.64 -12.62
CA LEU A 97 -13.09 -1.58 -12.20
C LEU A 97 -13.89 -0.27 -12.10
N ILE A 98 -13.82 0.39 -10.94
CA ILE A 98 -14.44 1.69 -10.69
C ILE A 98 -13.51 2.79 -11.20
N THR A 99 -12.24 2.74 -10.80
CA THR A 99 -11.24 3.75 -11.16
C THR A 99 -9.83 3.20 -11.05
N THR A 100 -8.90 3.88 -11.72
CA THR A 100 -7.47 3.75 -11.48
C THR A 100 -6.89 5.07 -11.00
N VAL A 101 -5.90 4.98 -10.12
CA VAL A 101 -5.16 6.15 -9.63
C VAL A 101 -3.67 5.90 -9.91
N PRO A 102 -3.12 6.46 -11.00
CA PRO A 102 -1.69 6.39 -11.26
C PRO A 102 -0.95 7.26 -10.26
N LEU A 103 0.14 6.73 -9.73
CA LEU A 103 1.07 7.48 -8.90
C LEU A 103 2.49 7.17 -9.41
N LYS A 104 3.32 8.20 -9.61
CA LYS A 104 4.72 8.00 -9.96
C LYS A 104 5.58 8.73 -8.95
N SER A 105 6.22 7.97 -8.06
CA SER A 105 7.10 8.51 -7.03
C SER A 105 8.55 8.22 -7.40
N GLY A 106 9.22 9.20 -8.01
CA GLY A 106 10.61 9.07 -8.44
C GLY A 106 10.83 7.87 -9.38
N PHE A 107 11.55 6.86 -8.88
CA PHE A 107 11.87 5.62 -9.60
C PHE A 107 10.92 4.45 -9.28
N ILE A 108 9.79 4.72 -8.64
CA ILE A 108 8.76 3.72 -8.38
C ILE A 108 7.55 4.03 -9.25
N LEU A 109 7.15 3.04 -10.04
CA LEU A 109 5.89 3.06 -10.77
C LEU A 109 4.82 2.48 -9.85
N THR A 110 3.76 3.24 -9.61
CA THR A 110 2.65 2.79 -8.77
C THR A 110 1.29 2.99 -9.45
N CYS A 111 0.35 2.09 -9.20
CA CYS A 111 -1.03 2.28 -9.62
C CYS A 111 -1.98 1.57 -8.67
N SER A 112 -3.00 2.30 -8.22
CA SER A 112 -4.14 1.73 -7.49
C SER A 112 -5.28 1.41 -8.45
N TYR A 113 -5.86 0.23 -8.30
CA TYR A 113 -7.03 -0.26 -9.03
C TYR A 113 -8.16 -0.50 -8.02
N GLU A 114 -9.24 0.27 -8.12
CA GLU A 114 -10.37 0.19 -7.20
C GLU A 114 -11.54 -0.51 -7.87
N PHE A 115 -12.15 -1.46 -7.17
CA PHE A 115 -13.27 -2.28 -7.65
C PHE A 115 -14.49 -2.14 -6.74
N GLY A 116 -15.62 -2.69 -7.18
CA GLY A 116 -16.80 -2.85 -6.34
C GLY A 116 -16.51 -3.57 -5.02
N ASP A 117 -17.39 -3.40 -4.03
CA ASP A 117 -17.33 -4.07 -2.73
C ASP A 117 -16.07 -3.76 -1.89
N GLN A 118 -15.56 -2.53 -2.02
CA GLN A 118 -14.36 -2.04 -1.29
C GLN A 118 -13.09 -2.84 -1.56
N LYS A 119 -13.03 -3.51 -2.70
CA LYS A 119 -11.86 -4.26 -3.17
C LYS A 119 -10.85 -3.32 -3.83
N ARG A 120 -9.58 -3.52 -3.55
CA ARG A 120 -8.50 -2.70 -4.12
C ARG A 120 -7.24 -3.52 -4.35
N ILE A 121 -6.55 -3.23 -5.46
CA ILE A 121 -5.18 -3.70 -5.71
C ILE A 121 -4.28 -2.48 -5.84
N ASP A 122 -3.21 -2.43 -5.05
CA ASP A 122 -2.10 -1.50 -5.28
C ASP A 122 -0.94 -2.25 -5.90
N PHE A 123 -0.43 -1.69 -6.99
CA PHE A 123 0.75 -2.18 -7.69
C PHE A 123 1.91 -1.22 -7.49
N GLU A 124 3.08 -1.77 -7.21
CA GLU A 124 4.33 -1.04 -7.14
C GLU A 124 5.43 -1.79 -7.91
N MET A 125 6.32 -1.05 -8.59
CA MET A 125 7.47 -1.61 -9.29
C MET A 125 8.68 -0.67 -9.18
N ASP A 126 9.83 -1.24 -8.80
CA ASP A 126 11.12 -0.53 -8.77
C ASP A 126 11.68 -0.44 -10.20
N LEU A 127 11.89 0.79 -10.69
CA LEU A 127 12.37 1.05 -12.05
C LEU A 127 13.90 1.14 -12.17
N LEU A 128 14.62 1.21 -11.05
CA LEU A 128 16.05 1.52 -11.00
C LEU A 128 16.90 0.29 -10.66
N ASN A 129 16.49 -0.49 -9.64
CA ASN A 129 17.35 -1.52 -9.08
C ASN A 129 17.09 -2.91 -9.67
N PRO A 130 18.12 -3.78 -9.76
CA PRO A 130 17.93 -5.18 -10.11
C PRO A 130 16.97 -5.86 -9.12
N GLY A 131 15.97 -6.58 -9.66
CA GLY A 131 14.84 -6.99 -8.85
C GLY A 131 15.18 -7.96 -7.73
N LYS A 132 16.16 -8.85 -7.93
CA LYS A 132 16.57 -9.85 -6.93
C LYS A 132 17.13 -9.23 -5.66
N GLU A 133 17.92 -8.17 -5.78
CA GLU A 133 18.54 -7.50 -4.64
C GLU A 133 17.49 -6.77 -3.80
N ALA A 134 16.53 -6.12 -4.45
CA ALA A 134 15.40 -5.49 -3.79
C ALA A 134 14.52 -6.54 -3.09
N TYR A 135 14.19 -7.63 -3.78
CA TYR A 135 13.45 -8.76 -3.22
C TYR A 135 14.08 -9.31 -1.95
N ASP A 136 15.38 -9.64 -1.99
CA ASP A 136 16.08 -10.24 -0.86
C ASP A 136 16.07 -9.31 0.36
N ARG A 137 16.23 -8.00 0.16
CA ARG A 137 16.11 -7.01 1.24
C ARG A 137 14.73 -6.98 1.87
N VAL A 138 13.67 -6.99 1.07
CA VAL A 138 12.29 -6.97 1.60
C VAL A 138 11.95 -8.27 2.30
N ILE A 139 12.33 -9.42 1.75
CA ILE A 139 12.08 -10.70 2.42
C ILE A 139 12.86 -10.77 3.75
N ALA A 140 14.11 -10.30 3.79
CA ALA A 140 14.86 -10.19 5.04
C ALA A 140 14.16 -9.26 6.05
N SER A 141 13.66 -8.10 5.60
CA SER A 141 12.84 -7.21 6.44
C SER A 141 11.62 -7.90 7.03
N GLN A 142 10.87 -8.62 6.18
CA GLN A 142 9.66 -9.30 6.61
C GLN A 142 9.98 -10.36 7.67
N ALA A 143 11.05 -11.12 7.47
CA ALA A 143 11.53 -12.09 8.45
C ALA A 143 11.91 -11.43 9.79
N THR A 144 12.65 -10.31 9.78
CA THR A 144 12.99 -9.59 11.02
C THR A 144 11.77 -9.07 11.75
N SER A 145 10.74 -8.63 11.02
CA SER A 145 9.47 -8.16 11.61
C SER A 145 8.59 -9.27 12.19
N GLY A 146 9.06 -10.53 12.17
CA GLY A 146 8.31 -11.69 12.62
C GLY A 146 7.16 -12.07 11.69
N ALA A 147 7.11 -11.52 10.48
CA ALA A 147 6.08 -11.84 9.50
C ALA A 147 6.40 -13.17 8.81
N THR A 148 5.40 -14.04 8.71
CA THR A 148 5.50 -15.25 7.89
C THR A 148 5.32 -14.87 6.42
N VAL A 149 6.32 -15.18 5.61
CA VAL A 149 6.30 -15.07 4.15
C VAL A 149 6.42 -16.46 3.55
N GLU A 150 5.55 -16.78 2.62
CA GLU A 150 5.47 -18.10 2.00
C GLU A 150 5.90 -18.02 0.54
N PRO A 151 6.89 -18.81 0.09
CA PRO A 151 7.32 -18.81 -1.29
C PRO A 151 6.20 -19.31 -2.21
N VAL A 152 6.06 -18.69 -3.38
CA VAL A 152 5.11 -19.11 -4.42
C VAL A 152 5.82 -19.23 -5.77
N ASN A 153 5.34 -20.14 -6.61
CA ASN A 153 5.92 -20.36 -7.94
C ASN A 153 5.39 -19.32 -8.94
N LEU A 154 6.11 -18.21 -9.07
CA LEU A 154 5.79 -17.09 -9.96
C LEU A 154 7.07 -16.33 -10.32
N GLY A 155 7.24 -16.02 -11.61
CA GLY A 155 8.38 -15.22 -12.08
C GLY A 155 9.73 -15.89 -11.81
N ASP A 156 10.74 -15.06 -11.54
CA ASP A 156 12.08 -15.50 -11.16
C ASP A 156 12.10 -15.95 -9.68
N VAL A 157 11.42 -15.21 -8.81
CA VAL A 157 11.18 -15.55 -7.41
C VAL A 157 9.97 -14.76 -6.89
N ALA A 158 9.17 -15.36 -6.02
CA ALA A 158 8.05 -14.67 -5.38
C ALA A 158 7.73 -15.25 -4.00
N ALA A 159 7.13 -14.42 -3.15
CA ALA A 159 6.58 -14.82 -1.87
C ALA A 159 5.31 -14.02 -1.54
N VAL A 160 4.41 -14.66 -0.81
CA VAL A 160 3.16 -14.09 -0.33
C VAL A 160 3.21 -13.91 1.18
N LYS A 161 2.68 -12.79 1.63
CA LYS A 161 2.39 -12.51 3.04
C LYS A 161 0.91 -12.26 3.19
N GLU A 162 0.31 -12.83 4.23
CA GLU A 162 -1.08 -12.54 4.60
C GLU A 162 -1.13 -11.94 5.99
N ARG A 163 -1.90 -10.87 6.16
CA ARG A 163 -2.13 -10.25 7.47
C ARG A 163 -3.52 -9.65 7.52
N SER A 164 -4.32 -10.10 8.48
CA SER A 164 -5.66 -9.54 8.75
C SER A 164 -6.60 -9.51 7.53
N GLY A 165 -6.46 -10.47 6.61
CA GLY A 165 -7.26 -10.54 5.38
C GLY A 165 -6.68 -9.77 4.20
N ASP A 166 -5.61 -8.99 4.40
CA ASP A 166 -4.85 -8.37 3.31
C ASP A 166 -3.73 -9.28 2.83
N VAL A 167 -3.50 -9.27 1.52
CA VAL A 167 -2.50 -10.10 0.84
C VAL A 167 -1.43 -9.20 0.25
N SER A 168 -0.16 -9.47 0.52
CA SER A 168 0.97 -8.85 -0.18
C SER A 168 1.71 -9.91 -0.98
N LEU A 169 1.86 -9.71 -2.28
CA LEU A 169 2.69 -10.53 -3.16
C LEU A 169 3.95 -9.75 -3.52
N TYR A 170 5.10 -10.25 -3.07
CA TYR A 170 6.42 -9.76 -3.45
C TYR A 170 6.96 -10.63 -4.56
N MET A 171 7.44 -10.04 -5.65
CA MET A 171 7.89 -10.83 -6.79
C MET A 171 9.03 -10.16 -7.57
N VAL A 172 9.83 -11.00 -8.19
CA VAL A 172 10.76 -10.63 -9.25
C VAL A 172 10.27 -11.28 -10.54
N VAL A 173 10.01 -10.45 -11.55
CA VAL A 173 9.52 -10.89 -12.86
C VAL A 173 10.39 -10.29 -13.95
N ASN A 174 11.02 -11.15 -14.75
CA ASN A 174 11.97 -10.75 -15.80
C ASN A 174 13.03 -9.76 -15.28
N GLY A 175 13.54 -9.98 -14.06
CA GLY A 175 14.53 -9.13 -13.39
C GLY A 175 14.00 -7.84 -12.75
N TRP A 176 12.70 -7.51 -12.87
CA TRP A 176 12.09 -6.37 -12.18
C TRP A 176 11.55 -6.77 -10.81
N TYR A 177 11.73 -5.93 -9.81
CA TYR A 177 11.02 -6.11 -8.55
C TYR A 177 9.65 -5.44 -8.60
N ALA A 178 8.62 -6.16 -8.16
CA ALA A 178 7.26 -5.65 -8.06
C ALA A 178 6.54 -6.15 -6.80
N VAL A 179 5.56 -5.37 -6.35
CA VAL A 179 4.66 -5.72 -5.25
C VAL A 179 3.22 -5.54 -5.69
N LEU A 180 2.35 -6.46 -5.26
CA LEU A 180 0.92 -6.27 -5.26
C LEU A 180 0.39 -6.32 -3.83
N TYR A 181 -0.38 -5.31 -3.45
CA TYR A 181 -1.17 -5.31 -2.21
C TYR A 181 -2.64 -5.50 -2.58
N GLY A 182 -3.24 -6.59 -2.11
CA GLY A 182 -4.66 -6.87 -2.27
C GLY A 182 -5.42 -6.64 -0.98
N TYR A 183 -6.38 -5.72 -1.04
CA TYR A 183 -7.29 -5.38 0.05
C TYR A 183 -8.68 -5.94 -0.26
N GLY A 184 -9.16 -6.85 0.59
CA GLY A 184 -10.41 -7.59 0.33
C GLY A 184 -10.34 -8.50 -0.91
N ILE A 185 -9.12 -8.84 -1.36
CA ILE A 185 -8.86 -9.72 -2.50
C ILE A 185 -8.26 -11.04 -2.01
N GLU A 186 -8.78 -12.15 -2.50
CA GLU A 186 -8.30 -13.48 -2.13
C GLU A 186 -6.88 -13.75 -2.64
N ARG A 187 -6.12 -14.52 -1.86
CA ARG A 187 -4.72 -14.90 -2.14
C ARG A 187 -4.48 -15.32 -3.58
N GLN A 188 -5.28 -16.27 -4.08
CA GLN A 188 -5.07 -16.82 -5.42
C GLN A 188 -5.31 -15.76 -6.51
N THR A 189 -6.28 -14.86 -6.31
CA THR A 189 -6.56 -13.76 -7.23
C THR A 189 -5.36 -12.81 -7.34
N VAL A 190 -4.70 -12.47 -6.22
CA VAL A 190 -3.48 -11.64 -6.23
C VAL A 190 -2.34 -12.33 -6.98
N ILE A 191 -2.15 -13.64 -6.78
CA ILE A 191 -1.14 -14.42 -7.51
C ILE A 191 -1.45 -14.46 -9.01
N ASP A 192 -2.72 -14.64 -9.38
CA ASP A 192 -3.16 -14.68 -10.78
C ASP A 192 -2.95 -13.34 -11.48
N ILE A 193 -3.17 -12.22 -10.77
CA ILE A 193 -2.81 -10.89 -11.26
C ILE A 193 -1.29 -10.78 -11.47
N GLY A 194 -0.48 -11.25 -10.52
CA GLY A 194 0.98 -11.25 -10.64
C GLY A 194 1.49 -11.98 -11.89
N ARG A 195 0.80 -13.04 -12.33
CA ARG A 195 1.10 -13.76 -13.58
C ARG A 195 0.95 -12.89 -14.82
N LEU A 196 0.11 -11.86 -14.81
CA LEU A 196 0.00 -10.96 -15.96
C LEU A 196 1.33 -10.26 -16.29
N LEU A 197 2.20 -10.07 -15.29
CA LEU A 197 3.49 -9.41 -15.51
C LEU A 197 4.50 -10.32 -16.20
N THR A 198 4.49 -11.63 -15.94
CA THR A 198 5.52 -12.56 -16.45
C THR A 198 5.60 -12.54 -17.96
N ASP A 199 4.44 -12.39 -18.62
CA ASP A 199 4.32 -12.47 -20.07
C ASP A 199 4.34 -11.09 -20.72
N ARG A 200 4.20 -10.01 -19.94
CA ARG A 200 4.03 -8.65 -20.45
C ARG A 200 5.26 -7.79 -20.31
N VAL A 201 6.09 -7.92 -19.28
CA VAL A 201 7.21 -6.97 -19.09
C VAL A 201 8.47 -7.44 -19.81
N ILE A 202 9.15 -6.55 -20.53
CA ILE A 202 10.49 -6.86 -21.07
C ILE A 202 11.47 -7.15 -19.93
N ALA A 203 12.55 -7.85 -20.22
CA ALA A 203 13.62 -8.07 -19.24
C ALA A 203 14.23 -6.76 -18.73
N PHE A 204 14.49 -6.69 -17.43
CA PHE A 204 15.24 -5.61 -16.81
C PHE A 204 16.62 -5.51 -17.46
N THR A 205 16.98 -4.29 -17.81
CA THR A 205 18.34 -3.95 -18.21
C THR A 205 18.89 -2.96 -17.19
N PRO A 206 20.08 -3.21 -16.59
CA PRO A 206 20.73 -2.23 -15.73
C PRO A 206 20.83 -0.90 -16.46
N THR A 207 20.51 0.18 -15.77
CA THR A 207 20.48 1.51 -16.35
C THR A 207 21.01 2.48 -15.31
N SER A 208 21.90 3.37 -15.71
CA SER A 208 22.44 4.36 -14.78
C SER A 208 21.36 5.42 -14.48
N LEU A 209 21.48 6.10 -13.33
CA LEU A 209 20.62 7.23 -12.98
C LEU A 209 20.52 8.30 -14.09
N GLY A 210 21.55 8.42 -14.94
CA GLY A 210 21.58 9.37 -16.05
C GLY A 210 20.90 8.90 -17.35
N ASP A 211 20.66 7.60 -17.50
CA ASP A 211 20.05 7.00 -18.70
C ASP A 211 18.52 6.81 -18.54
N LEU A 212 18.04 6.74 -17.31
CA LEU A 212 16.63 6.97 -17.01
C LEU A 212 16.41 8.46 -17.13
N VAL A 213 15.93 8.94 -18.27
CA VAL A 213 15.37 10.30 -18.33
C VAL A 213 14.25 10.30 -17.28
N PRO A 214 14.43 10.93 -16.11
CA PRO A 214 13.30 11.17 -15.24
C PRO A 214 12.35 11.98 -16.12
N THR A 215 11.04 11.87 -15.93
CA THR A 215 10.23 13.06 -16.24
C THR A 215 10.95 14.21 -15.55
N PRO A 216 11.62 15.15 -16.27
CA PRO A 216 12.64 16.02 -15.65
C PRO A 216 12.03 16.91 -14.57
N VAL A 217 10.71 17.04 -14.65
CA VAL A 217 9.83 17.62 -13.67
C VAL A 217 9.24 16.45 -12.86
N PRO A 218 9.63 16.28 -11.59
CA PRO A 218 8.89 15.38 -10.70
C PRO A 218 7.42 15.82 -10.71
N GLN A 219 6.48 14.88 -10.76
CA GLN A 219 5.06 15.23 -10.88
C GLN A 219 4.65 16.15 -9.73
N PRO A 220 3.85 17.21 -9.96
CA PRO A 220 3.37 18.08 -8.89
C PRO A 220 2.88 17.28 -7.67
N GLY A 221 3.41 17.59 -6.50
CA GLY A 221 3.12 16.89 -5.24
C GLY A 221 4.04 15.72 -4.89
N THR A 222 5.01 15.36 -5.74
CA THR A 222 6.02 14.32 -5.41
C THR A 222 6.97 14.82 -4.33
N LEU A 223 7.21 14.03 -3.28
CA LEU A 223 8.23 14.34 -2.27
C LEU A 223 9.63 14.21 -2.88
N ILE A 224 10.36 15.32 -2.94
CA ILE A 224 11.73 15.40 -3.48
C ILE A 224 12.77 15.82 -2.45
N GLY A 225 12.33 16.21 -1.25
CA GLY A 225 13.20 16.48 -0.12
C GLY A 225 12.45 16.34 1.19
N MET A 226 13.14 15.85 2.21
CA MET A 226 12.66 15.81 3.59
C MET A 226 13.86 16.05 4.49
N GLU A 227 13.65 16.84 5.54
CA GLU A 227 14.55 17.00 6.67
C GLU A 227 13.73 16.84 7.95
N VAL A 228 14.20 15.98 8.86
CA VAL A 228 13.71 15.89 10.23
C VAL A 228 14.88 16.15 11.15
N VAL A 229 14.71 17.14 12.02
CA VAL A 229 15.71 17.52 13.03
C VAL A 229 15.15 17.16 14.40
N ILE A 230 15.85 16.29 15.11
CA ILE A 230 15.63 16.08 16.54
C ILE A 230 16.59 16.99 17.30
N GLU A 231 16.05 17.85 18.15
CA GLU A 231 16.82 18.78 18.98
C GLU A 231 17.10 18.16 20.37
N THR A 232 16.10 17.48 20.92
CA THR A 232 16.18 16.77 22.21
C THR A 232 15.42 15.45 22.15
N PRO A 233 15.81 14.45 22.96
CA PRO A 233 16.97 14.43 23.86
C PRO A 233 18.30 14.22 23.13
N LYS A 234 19.45 14.49 23.78
CA LYS A 234 20.78 14.59 23.14
C LYS A 234 21.19 13.29 22.42
N GLU A 235 20.80 12.14 22.95
CA GLU A 235 21.07 10.83 22.38
C GLU A 235 20.32 10.56 21.05
N MET A 236 19.25 11.31 20.79
CA MET A 236 18.48 11.25 19.54
C MET A 236 18.78 12.44 18.62
N ALA A 237 19.48 13.45 19.13
CA ALA A 237 19.67 14.71 18.44
C ALA A 237 20.47 14.52 17.14
N GLY A 238 19.98 15.11 16.06
CA GLY A 238 20.55 14.91 14.73
C GLY A 238 19.63 15.39 13.63
N VAL A 239 20.16 15.37 12.40
CA VAL A 239 19.46 15.79 11.19
C VAL A 239 19.38 14.61 10.24
N THR A 240 18.17 14.09 10.05
CA THR A 240 17.90 13.01 9.09
C THR A 240 17.30 13.62 7.82
N THR A 241 17.95 13.39 6.69
CA THR A 241 17.47 13.86 5.39
C THR A 241 17.00 12.71 4.50
N LEU A 242 16.09 12.98 3.56
CA LEU A 242 15.63 11.99 2.58
C LEU A 242 16.79 11.32 1.85
N GLU A 243 17.80 12.10 1.45
CA GLU A 243 19.02 11.61 0.80
C GLU A 243 19.81 10.67 1.72
N SER A 244 19.99 11.05 2.99
CA SER A 244 20.75 10.25 3.95
C SER A 244 20.13 8.88 4.21
N LEU A 245 18.79 8.79 4.17
CA LEU A 245 18.05 7.55 4.42
C LEU A 245 18.37 6.46 3.40
N LYS A 246 18.93 6.83 2.24
CA LYS A 246 19.26 5.90 1.13
C LYS A 246 18.13 4.91 0.92
N ILE A 247 16.90 5.41 0.86
CA ILE A 247 15.72 4.59 0.65
C ILE A 247 15.86 3.98 -0.74
N VAL A 248 16.37 2.76 -0.77
CA VAL A 248 16.13 1.85 -1.86
C VAL A 248 14.67 1.45 -1.70
N SER A 249 13.90 1.56 -2.78
CA SER A 249 12.48 1.22 -2.87
C SER A 249 12.14 -0.02 -2.02
N ILE A 250 10.87 -0.13 -1.58
CA ILE A 250 10.16 -1.27 -0.91
C ILE A 250 10.65 -1.70 0.48
N ALA A 251 11.91 -1.41 0.83
CA ALA A 251 12.48 -1.74 2.14
C ALA A 251 12.47 -0.55 3.11
N GLY A 252 12.25 0.67 2.62
CA GLY A 252 12.07 1.88 3.42
C GLY A 252 11.04 2.79 2.75
N PHE A 253 10.61 3.83 3.46
CA PHE A 253 9.55 4.72 3.00
C PHE A 253 9.70 6.12 3.59
N ALA A 254 9.27 7.15 2.86
CA ALA A 254 9.11 8.49 3.38
C ALA A 254 7.89 9.17 2.74
N MET A 255 7.12 9.92 3.54
CA MET A 255 6.01 10.73 3.05
C MET A 255 5.84 12.00 3.87
N CYS A 256 5.25 13.00 3.21
CA CYS A 256 4.64 14.14 3.87
C CYS A 256 3.27 14.38 3.25
N SER A 257 2.28 14.76 4.06
CA SER A 257 1.02 15.27 3.55
C SER A 257 1.25 16.49 2.66
N SER A 258 0.61 16.51 1.50
CA SER A 258 0.74 17.58 0.51
C SER A 258 0.04 18.88 0.91
N THR A 259 -0.85 18.82 1.90
CA THR A 259 -1.62 19.96 2.42
C THR A 259 -1.88 19.80 3.92
N PRO A 260 -1.94 20.91 4.69
CA PRO A 260 -2.38 20.91 6.08
C PRO A 260 -3.77 20.29 6.29
N LEU A 261 -4.65 20.34 5.28
CA LEU A 261 -6.01 19.81 5.40
C LEU A 261 -6.12 18.29 5.16
N ALA A 262 -5.00 17.61 4.90
CA ALA A 262 -4.99 16.16 4.73
C ALA A 262 -5.47 15.47 6.01
N ASP A 263 -6.28 14.43 5.87
CA ASP A 263 -6.82 13.65 6.97
C ASP A 263 -6.55 12.15 6.73
N PRO A 264 -5.61 11.53 7.48
CA PRO A 264 -4.75 12.15 8.50
C PRO A 264 -3.67 13.06 7.90
N PHE A 265 -3.19 14.02 8.68
CA PHE A 265 -1.95 14.75 8.37
C PHE A 265 -0.74 13.94 8.86
N ILE A 266 0.19 13.61 7.96
CA ILE A 266 1.30 12.68 8.22
C ILE A 266 2.63 13.29 7.77
N VAL A 267 3.66 13.13 8.60
CA VAL A 267 5.07 13.24 8.22
C VAL A 267 5.78 12.01 8.77
N THR A 268 6.36 11.16 7.91
CA THR A 268 7.00 9.93 8.38
C THR A 268 8.13 9.50 7.46
N PHE A 269 9.12 8.83 8.05
CA PHE A 269 10.06 8.00 7.33
C PHE A 269 10.39 6.72 8.10
N ILE A 270 10.80 5.70 7.35
CA ILE A 270 11.34 4.45 7.84
C ILE A 270 12.58 4.14 7.00
N ALA A 271 13.75 4.11 7.63
CA ALA A 271 14.99 3.73 6.97
C ALA A 271 14.97 2.23 6.61
N PRO A 272 15.77 1.80 5.62
CA PRO A 272 15.89 0.38 5.30
C PRO A 272 16.29 -0.47 6.52
N PRO A 273 15.65 -1.62 6.74
CA PRO A 273 15.92 -2.54 7.83
C PRO A 273 17.25 -3.26 7.62
N GLY A 274 17.79 -3.86 8.67
CA GLY A 274 19.05 -4.60 8.59
C GLY A 274 20.31 -3.72 8.56
N GLN A 275 20.17 -2.40 8.40
CA GLN A 275 21.29 -1.46 8.31
C GLN A 275 21.17 -0.40 9.40
N ASP A 276 22.30 -0.03 10.00
CA ASP A 276 22.33 1.10 10.90
C ASP A 276 22.01 2.38 10.11
N PRO A 277 21.08 3.22 10.62
CA PRO A 277 20.72 4.46 9.95
C PRO A 277 21.90 5.45 9.90
N PRO A 278 21.90 6.39 8.93
CA PRO A 278 22.94 7.43 8.80
C PRO A 278 23.00 8.37 10.01
N THR A 279 21.89 8.47 10.73
CA THR A 279 21.68 9.24 11.97
C THR A 279 21.22 8.29 13.05
N PRO A 280 21.31 8.64 14.35
CA PRO A 280 20.78 7.79 15.41
C PRO A 280 19.31 7.40 15.23
N VAL A 281 18.52 8.20 14.51
CA VAL A 281 17.13 7.91 14.19
C VAL A 281 17.00 7.07 12.91
N GLY A 282 16.39 5.89 13.02
CA GLY A 282 16.06 5.01 11.89
C GLY A 282 14.58 5.00 11.50
N SER A 283 13.70 5.56 12.33
CA SER A 283 12.28 5.77 11.97
C SER A 283 11.72 7.01 12.66
N PHE A 284 10.77 7.66 12.00
CA PHE A 284 10.06 8.83 12.50
C PHE A 284 8.61 8.78 12.03
N SER A 285 7.67 9.08 12.92
CA SER A 285 6.26 9.19 12.62
C SER A 285 5.67 10.37 13.37
N LEU A 286 5.00 11.25 12.63
CA LEU A 286 4.15 12.30 13.15
C LEU A 286 2.80 12.16 12.46
N VAL A 287 1.75 11.94 13.24
CA VAL A 287 0.38 11.74 12.74
C VAL A 287 -0.58 12.62 13.53
N VAL A 288 -1.41 13.37 12.81
CA VAL A 288 -2.60 14.04 13.35
C VAL A 288 -3.83 13.36 12.78
N ASN A 289 -4.74 12.96 13.67
CA ASN A 289 -6.05 12.46 13.27
C ASN A 289 -6.89 13.68 12.86
N GLY A 290 -7.11 13.86 11.55
CA GLY A 290 -7.65 15.10 10.99
C GLY A 290 -6.61 15.99 10.32
N GLY A 291 -7.09 17.09 9.73
CA GLY A 291 -6.25 18.17 9.24
C GLY A 291 -5.73 19.07 10.36
N VAL A 292 -4.68 19.82 10.05
CA VAL A 292 -4.05 20.80 10.94
C VAL A 292 -4.37 22.22 10.51
N THR A 293 -4.52 23.12 11.49
CA THR A 293 -4.61 24.56 11.23
C THR A 293 -3.21 25.16 11.31
N VAL A 294 -2.79 25.84 10.25
CA VAL A 294 -1.45 26.45 10.19
C VAL A 294 -1.24 27.46 11.33
N ASN A 295 -0.02 27.51 11.85
CA ASN A 295 0.43 28.32 12.99
C ASN A 295 -0.38 28.12 14.28
N GLN A 296 -1.10 27.00 14.41
CA GLN A 296 -1.82 26.64 15.63
C GLN A 296 -1.31 25.30 16.17
N PRO A 297 -1.11 25.18 17.50
CA PRO A 297 -0.86 23.91 18.15
C PRO A 297 -1.98 22.91 17.86
N THR A 298 -1.63 21.74 17.33
CA THR A 298 -2.56 20.65 17.07
C THR A 298 -2.07 19.38 17.78
N PRO A 299 -2.95 18.64 18.49
CA PRO A 299 -2.58 17.35 19.08
C PRO A 299 -2.10 16.38 18.01
N ALA A 300 -1.00 15.68 18.29
CA ALA A 300 -0.38 14.74 17.37
C ALA A 300 0.18 13.53 18.11
N ARG A 301 0.21 12.38 17.44
CA ARG A 301 1.01 11.23 17.82
C ARG A 301 2.39 11.37 17.19
N ILE A 302 3.45 11.41 18.01
CA ILE A 302 4.83 11.54 17.54
C ILE A 302 5.65 10.38 18.11
N ASP A 303 6.23 9.56 17.24
CA ASP A 303 7.08 8.44 17.61
C ASP A 303 8.40 8.49 16.82
N VAL A 304 9.52 8.28 17.50
CA VAL A 304 10.88 8.33 16.96
C VAL A 304 11.62 7.07 17.37
N GLY A 305 12.14 6.33 16.40
CA GLY A 305 12.87 5.09 16.62
C GLY A 305 14.38 5.29 16.55
N LEU A 306 15.07 5.00 17.66
CA LEU A 306 16.54 5.04 17.75
C LEU A 306 17.14 3.71 17.27
N GLY A 307 18.18 3.78 16.43
CA GLY A 307 18.87 2.64 15.86
C GLY A 307 18.18 2.11 14.60
N ARG A 308 18.49 0.86 14.25
CA ARG A 308 17.94 0.19 13.06
C ARG A 308 16.41 0.19 13.09
N SER A 309 15.77 0.48 11.96
CA SER A 309 14.31 0.58 11.87
C SER A 309 13.56 -0.71 12.26
N ASP A 310 14.18 -1.87 12.06
CA ASP A 310 13.63 -3.20 12.40
C ASP A 310 13.91 -3.66 13.84
N ALA A 311 14.70 -2.89 14.58
CA ALA A 311 15.02 -3.14 15.99
C ALA A 311 15.02 -1.83 16.79
N ALA A 312 14.23 -0.84 16.35
CA ALA A 312 14.32 0.51 16.86
C ALA A 312 13.80 0.58 18.29
N GLU A 313 14.55 1.30 19.14
CA GLU A 313 14.03 1.71 20.45
C GLU A 313 13.07 2.88 20.21
N MET A 314 11.77 2.58 20.26
CA MET A 314 10.72 3.57 20.03
C MET A 314 10.56 4.48 21.25
N ARG A 315 10.58 5.78 21.02
CA ARG A 315 10.31 6.83 22.02
C ARG A 315 9.30 7.82 21.46
N GLY A 316 8.48 8.41 22.32
CA GLY A 316 7.48 9.39 21.92
C GLY A 316 6.13 9.12 22.58
N GLY A 317 5.06 9.59 21.94
CA GLY A 317 3.70 9.50 22.43
C GLY A 317 2.82 10.62 21.92
N GLU A 318 1.79 10.92 22.71
CA GLU A 318 0.95 12.10 22.48
C GLU A 318 1.75 13.38 22.69
N GLY A 319 1.59 14.31 21.78
CA GLY A 319 2.31 15.57 21.75
C GLY A 319 1.58 16.62 20.94
N THR A 320 2.33 17.62 20.50
CA THR A 320 1.81 18.77 19.78
C THR A 320 2.65 19.02 18.55
N VAL A 321 2.00 19.32 17.42
CA VAL A 321 2.63 19.85 16.22
C VAL A 321 2.15 21.27 15.97
N ILE A 322 3.04 22.12 15.44
CA ILE A 322 2.70 23.42 14.87
C ILE A 322 3.21 23.42 13.43
N VAL A 323 2.29 23.44 12.48
CA VAL A 323 2.62 23.50 11.05
C VAL A 323 2.75 24.95 10.62
N ALA A 324 3.83 25.29 9.93
CA ALA A 324 4.10 26.65 9.47
C ALA A 324 3.14 27.08 8.36
N ALA A 325 3.16 28.37 8.02
CA ALA A 325 2.29 28.95 6.99
C ALA A 325 2.48 28.32 5.60
N ASP A 326 3.65 27.76 5.31
CA ASP A 326 3.95 27.07 4.05
C ASP A 326 3.24 25.70 3.93
N GLY A 327 2.68 25.18 5.02
CA GLY A 327 2.07 23.85 5.10
C GLY A 327 3.03 22.68 4.91
N LYS A 328 4.33 22.95 4.77
CA LYS A 328 5.39 22.00 4.40
C LYS A 328 6.55 21.99 5.38
N SER A 329 6.49 22.78 6.44
CA SER A 329 7.42 22.72 7.56
C SER A 329 6.69 22.88 8.89
N GLY A 330 7.36 22.56 9.98
CA GLY A 330 6.77 22.71 11.30
C GLY A 330 7.67 22.27 12.44
N THR A 331 7.18 22.45 13.65
CA THR A 331 7.82 22.00 14.89
C THR A 331 6.93 20.99 15.60
N PHE A 332 7.53 20.10 16.38
CA PHE A 332 6.81 19.13 17.19
C PHE A 332 7.45 18.95 18.56
N GLU A 333 6.63 18.55 19.53
CA GLU A 333 7.04 18.22 20.88
C GLU A 333 6.19 17.08 21.43
N ALA A 334 6.82 16.04 21.99
CA ALA A 334 6.16 14.92 22.67
C ALA A 334 7.03 14.41 23.82
N GLY A 335 6.63 14.67 25.06
CA GLY A 335 7.42 14.35 26.25
C GLY A 335 8.76 15.09 26.23
N GLN A 336 9.88 14.36 26.14
CA GLN A 336 11.23 14.95 26.05
C GLN A 336 11.71 15.17 24.61
N ILE A 337 10.94 14.67 23.63
CA ILE A 337 11.28 14.77 22.22
C ILE A 337 10.82 16.13 21.73
N LYS A 338 11.76 16.88 21.16
CA LYS A 338 11.48 18.13 20.47
C LYS A 338 12.24 18.18 19.17
N GLY A 339 11.60 18.73 18.14
CA GLY A 339 12.22 18.84 16.84
C GLY A 339 11.43 19.67 15.86
N ARG A 340 11.90 19.62 14.63
CA ARG A 340 11.29 20.28 13.48
C ARG A 340 11.41 19.41 12.24
N TRP A 341 10.58 19.70 11.26
CA TRP A 341 10.61 19.01 9.98
C TRP A 341 10.41 20.01 8.85
N THR A 342 10.87 19.61 7.66
CA THR A 342 10.61 20.32 6.41
C THR A 342 10.49 19.31 5.28
N CYS A 343 9.52 19.52 4.40
CA CYS A 343 9.28 18.71 3.21
C CYS A 343 9.33 19.60 1.97
N THR A 344 10.01 19.10 0.95
CA THR A 344 10.04 19.71 -0.37
C THR A 344 9.28 18.79 -1.31
N VAL A 345 8.19 19.31 -1.89
CA VAL A 345 7.46 18.62 -2.94
C VAL A 345 7.67 19.37 -4.25
N SER A 346 7.75 18.65 -5.36
CA SER A 346 7.72 19.26 -6.69
C SER A 346 6.44 20.06 -6.90
N GLU A 347 6.59 21.22 -7.53
CA GLU A 347 5.48 22.10 -7.93
C GLU A 347 4.87 21.69 -9.27
#